data_AF-A0ABD2MXP7-F1
#
_entry.id   AF-A0ABD2MXP7-F1
#
_cell.length_a   1.000
_cell.length_b   1.000
_cell.length_c   1.000
_cell.angle_alpha   90.00
_cell.angle_beta   90.00
_cell.angle_gamma   90.00
#
_symmetry.space_group_name_H-M   'P 1'
#
loop_
_entity.id
_entity.type
_entity.pdbx_description
1 polymer ?
#
loop_
_entity_poly.entity_id
_entity_poly.type
_entity_poly.pdbx_seq_one_letter_code
_entity_poly.pdbx_strand_id
1 'polypeptide(L)'
;MTEVEENIFLFVPNIIGYARILFALISFYFMTSDCAIAIICYVISALLDAIDGHAARYFNQSTKFGAMLDQLMDRCGTMCLCTALAHFYPEYMFWFMISMSIDIACHWIYLHTSILQGKSNHKFIDMSESPIMNIYYTNRTVLFSMCAGNECFYAALYVLHFTQGPLIFGLSLFKIIVYLSAPVAFVKSAISILHLIVACRNLSIIDCNERKGINKKPE
;
A
#
# COMPACT_ATOMS: atom_id res chain seq x y z
N MET A 1 -8.92 -29.73 -30.76
CA MET A 1 -9.27 -28.39 -30.25
C MET A 1 -8.09 -27.99 -29.39
N THR A 2 -7.22 -27.10 -29.87
CA THR A 2 -6.10 -26.60 -29.06
C THR A 2 -6.71 -25.81 -27.91
N GLU A 3 -6.54 -26.29 -26.67
CA GLU A 3 -6.83 -25.47 -25.50
C GLU A 3 -5.96 -24.23 -25.62
N VAL A 4 -6.59 -23.07 -25.85
CA VAL A 4 -5.89 -21.80 -25.80
C VAL A 4 -5.53 -21.61 -24.33
N GLU A 5 -4.26 -21.81 -24.00
CA GLU A 5 -3.75 -21.67 -22.65
C GLU A 5 -3.99 -20.22 -22.19
N GLU A 6 -4.68 -20.08 -21.06
CA GLU A 6 -5.10 -18.78 -20.56
C GLU A 6 -3.88 -17.95 -20.14
N ASN A 7 -3.61 -16.86 -20.85
CA ASN A 7 -2.50 -15.98 -20.52
C ASN A 7 -2.92 -14.91 -19.51
N ILE A 8 -2.75 -15.21 -18.23
CA ILE A 8 -3.06 -14.30 -17.13
C ILE A 8 -2.34 -12.95 -17.24
N PHE A 9 -1.15 -12.88 -17.87
CA PHE A 9 -0.38 -11.64 -18.00
C PHE A 9 -1.05 -10.63 -18.94
N LEU A 10 -1.93 -11.09 -19.82
CA LEU A 10 -2.67 -10.26 -20.78
C LEU A 10 -4.10 -9.95 -20.32
N PHE A 11 -4.45 -10.30 -19.09
CA PHE A 11 -5.73 -9.89 -18.50
C PHE A 11 -5.83 -8.37 -18.46
N VAL A 12 -7.04 -7.86 -18.69
CA VAL A 12 -7.36 -6.43 -18.67
C VAL A 12 -6.83 -5.73 -17.41
N PRO A 13 -7.06 -6.22 -16.17
CA PRO A 13 -6.49 -5.60 -14.97
C PRO A 13 -4.95 -5.56 -14.97
N ASN A 14 -4.27 -6.58 -15.51
CA ASN A 14 -2.80 -6.60 -15.52
C ASN A 14 -2.23 -5.62 -16.55
N ILE A 15 -2.90 -5.45 -17.70
CA ILE A 15 -2.53 -4.42 -18.68
C ILE A 15 -2.67 -3.02 -18.07
N ILE A 16 -3.74 -2.77 -17.31
CA ILE A 16 -3.91 -1.52 -16.55
C ILE A 16 -2.80 -1.37 -15.51
N GLY A 17 -2.45 -2.45 -14.80
CA GLY A 17 -1.32 -2.49 -13.87
C GLY A 17 0.02 -2.14 -14.53
N TYR A 18 0.27 -2.59 -15.77
CA TYR A 18 1.49 -2.19 -16.49
C TYR A 18 1.48 -0.71 -16.89
N ALA A 19 0.32 -0.17 -17.29
CA ALA A 19 0.19 1.27 -17.53
C ALA A 19 0.46 2.07 -16.26
N ARG A 20 -0.02 1.59 -15.10
CA ARG A 20 0.25 2.18 -13.79
C ARG A 20 1.75 2.22 -13.47
N ILE A 21 2.50 1.15 -13.76
CA ILE A 21 3.96 1.11 -13.62
C ILE A 21 4.61 2.19 -14.50
N LEU A 22 4.19 2.30 -15.76
CA LEU A 22 4.73 3.30 -16.67
C LEU A 22 4.53 4.73 -16.15
N PHE A 23 3.31 5.06 -15.71
CA PHE A 23 3.03 6.38 -15.14
C PHE A 23 3.81 6.63 -13.83
N ALA A 24 3.96 5.61 -12.98
CA ALA A 24 4.78 5.73 -11.77
C ALA A 24 6.25 6.02 -12.11
N LEU A 25 6.84 5.31 -13.08
CA LEU A 25 8.22 5.53 -13.52
C LEU A 25 8.44 6.92 -14.09
N ILE A 26 7.50 7.41 -14.91
CA ILE A 26 7.55 8.79 -15.42
C ILE A 26 7.49 9.76 -14.24
N SER A 27 6.59 9.55 -13.29
CA SER A 27 6.50 10.38 -12.09
C SER A 27 7.82 10.44 -11.34
N PHE A 28 8.42 9.28 -11.03
CA PHE A 28 9.66 9.20 -10.26
C PHE A 28 10.84 9.89 -10.96
N TYR A 29 10.91 9.79 -12.29
CA TYR A 29 11.94 10.47 -13.06
C TYR A 29 11.83 12.00 -12.98
N PHE A 30 10.61 12.53 -13.03
CA PHE A 30 10.36 13.97 -13.00
C PHE A 30 10.24 14.56 -11.59
N MET A 31 10.23 13.74 -10.54
CA MET A 31 9.98 14.19 -9.16
C MET A 31 10.87 15.36 -8.72
N THR A 32 12.13 15.42 -9.17
CA THR A 32 13.08 16.49 -8.81
C THR A 32 13.21 17.60 -9.85
N SER A 33 12.65 17.43 -11.04
CA SER A 33 12.87 18.34 -12.19
C SER A 33 11.61 19.07 -12.63
N ASP A 34 10.45 18.40 -12.65
CA ASP A 34 9.17 18.97 -13.07
C ASP A 34 8.04 18.46 -12.17
N CYS A 35 7.63 19.32 -11.22
CA CYS A 35 6.56 19.03 -10.29
C CYS A 35 5.21 18.72 -10.98
N ALA A 36 4.90 19.39 -12.09
CA ALA A 36 3.60 19.26 -12.75
C ALA A 36 3.49 17.89 -13.41
N ILE A 37 4.50 17.49 -14.18
CA ILE A 37 4.54 16.16 -14.80
C ILE A 37 4.55 15.08 -13.71
N ALA A 38 5.39 15.25 -12.68
CA ALA A 38 5.51 14.27 -11.62
C ALA A 38 4.19 14.00 -10.90
N ILE A 39 3.47 15.05 -10.47
CA ILE A 39 2.23 14.90 -9.71
C ILE A 39 1.08 14.39 -10.58
N ILE A 40 0.98 14.84 -11.84
CA ILE A 40 -0.06 14.37 -12.77
C ILE A 40 0.11 12.88 -13.03
N CYS A 41 1.32 12.44 -13.37
CA CYS A 41 1.60 11.02 -13.58
C CYS A 41 1.41 10.19 -12.30
N TYR A 42 1.79 10.73 -11.14
CA TYR A 42 1.57 10.06 -9.85
C TYR A 42 0.07 9.84 -9.58
N VAL A 43 -0.75 10.88 -9.73
CA VAL A 43 -2.20 10.81 -9.52
C VAL A 43 -2.85 9.87 -10.53
N ILE A 44 -2.45 9.91 -11.81
CA ILE A 44 -2.94 8.95 -12.81
C ILE A 44 -2.60 7.52 -12.40
N SER A 45 -1.36 7.25 -11.99
CA SER A 45 -0.94 5.94 -11.49
C SER A 45 -1.80 5.48 -10.30
N ALA A 46 -2.04 6.35 -9.33
CA ALA A 46 -2.89 6.06 -8.17
C ALA A 46 -4.37 5.87 -8.52
N LEU A 47 -4.91 6.53 -9.55
CA LEU A 47 -6.28 6.31 -9.99
C LEU A 47 -6.45 4.99 -10.76
N LEU A 48 -5.42 4.56 -11.50
CA LEU A 48 -5.43 3.31 -12.25
C LEU A 48 -5.51 2.08 -11.33
N ASP A 49 -5.00 2.16 -10.10
CA ASP A 49 -5.17 1.16 -9.02
C ASP A 49 -6.65 0.82 -8.77
N ALA A 50 -7.48 1.84 -8.56
CA ALA A 50 -8.90 1.61 -8.34
C ALA A 50 -9.59 0.99 -9.58
N ILE A 51 -9.11 1.34 -10.77
CA ILE A 51 -9.65 0.88 -12.05
C ILE A 51 -9.23 -0.57 -12.32
N ASP A 52 -7.99 -0.97 -12.07
CA ASP A 52 -7.53 -2.36 -12.25
C ASP A 52 -8.29 -3.31 -11.32
N GLY A 53 -8.49 -2.93 -10.06
CA GLY A 53 -9.24 -3.73 -9.10
C GLY A 53 -10.72 -3.83 -9.47
N HIS A 54 -11.31 -2.75 -10.01
CA HIS A 54 -12.67 -2.79 -10.54
C HIS A 54 -12.78 -3.71 -11.76
N ALA A 55 -11.87 -3.59 -12.72
CA ALA A 55 -11.82 -4.43 -13.92
C ALA A 55 -11.63 -5.92 -13.56
N ALA A 56 -10.76 -6.23 -12.60
CA ALA A 56 -10.53 -7.59 -12.13
C ALA A 56 -11.80 -8.26 -11.58
N ARG A 57 -12.67 -7.50 -10.91
CA ARG A 57 -13.96 -7.98 -10.39
C ARG A 57 -15.03 -8.04 -11.48
N TYR A 58 -15.10 -7.03 -12.34
CA TYR A 58 -16.10 -6.96 -13.41
C TYR A 58 -15.91 -8.06 -14.46
N PHE A 59 -14.66 -8.31 -14.87
CA PHE A 59 -14.33 -9.33 -15.88
C PHE A 59 -14.07 -10.72 -15.28
N ASN A 60 -14.21 -10.91 -13.96
CA ASN A 60 -13.81 -12.13 -13.25
C ASN A 60 -12.35 -12.55 -13.52
N GLN A 61 -11.46 -11.58 -13.72
CA GLN A 61 -10.03 -11.76 -14.02
C GLN A 61 -9.13 -11.55 -12.80
N SER A 62 -9.65 -11.83 -11.60
CA SER A 62 -8.91 -11.69 -10.35
C SER A 62 -7.86 -12.81 -10.20
N THR A 63 -6.59 -12.45 -10.14
CA THR A 63 -5.47 -13.41 -10.05
C THR A 63 -4.54 -13.10 -8.89
N LYS A 64 -3.80 -14.10 -8.40
CA LYS A 64 -2.76 -13.90 -7.37
C LYS A 64 -1.64 -12.98 -7.87
N PHE A 65 -1.27 -13.12 -9.14
CA PHE A 65 -0.27 -12.26 -9.79
C PHE A 65 -0.72 -10.80 -9.79
N GLY A 66 -1.94 -10.53 -10.27
CA GLY A 66 -2.47 -9.17 -10.31
C GLY A 66 -2.57 -8.54 -8.91
N ALA A 67 -3.06 -9.28 -7.91
CA ALA A 67 -3.11 -8.80 -6.53
C ALA A 67 -1.72 -8.52 -5.93
N MET A 68 -0.71 -9.33 -6.26
CA MET A 68 0.66 -9.08 -5.83
C MET A 68 1.28 -7.86 -6.54
N LEU A 69 1.01 -7.70 -7.83
CA LEU A 69 1.49 -6.57 -8.64
C LEU A 69 0.92 -5.25 -8.11
N ASP A 70 -0.39 -5.21 -7.89
CA ASP A 70 -1.12 -4.12 -7.25
C ASP A 70 -0.49 -3.77 -5.90
N GLN A 71 -0.33 -4.78 -5.05
CA GLN A 71 0.20 -4.56 -3.72
C GLN A 71 1.64 -4.03 -3.74
N LEU A 72 2.48 -4.48 -4.67
CA LEU A 72 3.86 -4.02 -4.79
C LEU A 72 3.91 -2.57 -5.29
N MET A 73 3.07 -2.21 -6.26
CA MET A 73 3.11 -0.90 -6.90
C MET A 73 2.70 0.25 -5.99
N ASP A 74 1.72 0.05 -5.12
CA ASP A 74 1.38 1.00 -4.05
C ASP A 74 2.59 1.35 -3.17
N ARG A 75 3.33 0.31 -2.75
CA ARG A 75 4.45 0.41 -1.81
C ARG A 75 5.64 1.08 -2.49
N CYS A 76 5.95 0.72 -3.73
CA CYS A 76 6.94 1.42 -4.55
C CYS A 76 6.56 2.90 -4.78
N GLY A 77 5.30 3.20 -5.08
CA GLY A 77 4.78 4.55 -5.24
C GLY A 77 5.03 5.44 -4.02
N THR A 78 4.59 4.97 -2.86
CA THR A 78 4.76 5.69 -1.59
C THR A 78 6.25 5.83 -1.24
N MET A 79 7.05 4.77 -1.41
CA MET A 79 8.48 4.79 -1.12
C MET A 79 9.24 5.83 -1.95
N CYS A 80 9.00 5.88 -3.27
CA CYS A 80 9.64 6.84 -4.16
C CYS A 80 9.23 8.28 -3.83
N LEU A 81 7.95 8.51 -3.51
CA LEU A 81 7.47 9.80 -3.05
C LEU A 81 8.13 10.24 -1.72
N CYS A 82 8.19 9.35 -0.73
CA CYS A 82 8.91 9.58 0.52
C CYS A 82 10.40 9.84 0.31
N THR A 83 11.02 9.19 -0.68
CA THR A 83 12.43 9.42 -1.03
C THR A 83 12.65 10.82 -1.60
N ALA A 84 11.77 11.28 -2.49
CA ALA A 84 11.79 12.66 -2.99
C ALA A 84 11.59 13.68 -1.85
N LEU A 85 10.64 13.41 -0.95
CA LEU A 85 10.41 14.24 0.24
C LEU A 85 11.62 14.29 1.17
N ALA A 86 12.30 13.17 1.40
CA ALA A 86 13.51 13.11 2.20
C ALA A 86 14.65 13.95 1.58
N HIS A 87 14.70 14.03 0.24
CA HIS A 87 15.63 14.91 -0.47
C HIS A 87 15.28 16.40 -0.31
N PHE A 88 14.00 16.76 -0.41
CA PHE A 88 13.53 18.15 -0.30
C PHE A 88 13.49 18.70 1.12
N TYR A 89 13.27 17.83 2.10
CA TYR A 89 13.10 18.18 3.51
C TYR A 89 14.10 17.39 4.38
N PRO A 90 15.42 17.67 4.26
CA PRO A 90 16.47 16.88 4.90
C PRO A 90 16.35 16.82 6.43
N GLU A 91 15.80 17.86 7.07
CA GLU A 91 15.55 17.88 8.52
C GLU A 91 14.57 16.79 8.98
N TYR A 92 13.69 16.33 8.09
CA TYR A 92 12.67 15.30 8.37
C TYR A 92 13.00 13.95 7.73
N MET A 93 14.18 13.82 7.11
CA MET A 93 14.62 12.61 6.39
C MET A 93 14.46 11.33 7.22
N PHE A 94 14.83 11.37 8.50
CA PHE A 94 14.67 10.25 9.43
C PHE A 94 13.20 9.77 9.51
N TRP A 95 12.24 10.69 9.58
CA TRP A 95 10.82 10.35 9.70
C TRP A 95 10.26 9.72 8.42
N PHE A 96 10.67 10.24 7.24
CA PHE A 96 10.30 9.61 5.97
C PHE A 96 10.89 8.19 5.84
N MET A 97 12.14 8.00 6.27
CA MET A 97 12.80 6.68 6.30
C MET A 97 12.07 5.68 7.19
N ILE A 98 11.70 6.10 8.40
CA ILE A 98 10.93 5.28 9.32
C ILE A 98 9.56 4.96 8.73
N SER A 99 8.85 5.93 8.15
CA SER A 99 7.54 5.68 7.57
C SER A 99 7.58 4.66 6.43
N MET A 100 8.49 4.80 5.46
CA MET A 100 8.59 3.84 4.35
C MET A 100 9.05 2.45 4.82
N SER A 101 9.94 2.41 5.83
CA SER A 101 10.41 1.14 6.40
C SER A 101 9.30 0.40 7.15
N ILE A 102 8.49 1.11 7.94
CA ILE A 102 7.31 0.56 8.61
C ILE A 102 6.33 0.05 7.56
N ASP A 103 5.99 0.85 6.55
CA ASP A 103 5.00 0.45 5.55
C ASP A 103 5.41 -0.84 4.82
N ILE A 104 6.64 -0.91 4.33
CA ILE A 104 7.15 -2.08 3.60
C ILE A 104 7.28 -3.30 4.52
N ALA A 105 7.95 -3.17 5.67
CA ALA A 105 8.23 -4.31 6.54
C ALA A 105 6.95 -4.94 7.10
N CYS A 106 5.99 -4.11 7.53
CA CYS A 106 4.73 -4.58 8.09
C CYS A 106 3.91 -5.34 7.05
N HIS A 107 3.75 -4.78 5.85
CA HIS A 107 3.00 -5.44 4.77
C HIS A 107 3.69 -6.70 4.25
N TRP A 108 5.03 -6.70 4.18
CA TRP A 108 5.80 -7.87 3.75
C TRP A 108 5.58 -9.06 4.69
N ILE A 109 5.79 -8.87 6.00
CA ILE A 109 5.62 -9.95 6.99
C ILE A 109 4.16 -10.40 7.05
N TYR A 110 3.21 -9.46 6.97
CA TYR A 110 1.78 -9.78 6.97
C TYR A 110 1.38 -10.64 5.76
N LEU A 111 1.78 -10.24 4.54
CA LEU A 111 1.49 -11.01 3.32
C LEU A 111 2.17 -12.38 3.36
N HIS A 112 3.44 -12.44 3.76
CA HIS A 112 4.17 -13.70 3.86
C HIS A 112 3.49 -14.67 4.83
N THR A 113 3.13 -14.18 6.03
CA THR A 113 2.42 -14.98 7.03
C THR A 113 1.07 -15.44 6.51
N SER A 114 0.29 -14.55 5.87
CA SER A 114 -1.03 -14.89 5.31
C SER A 114 -0.96 -15.99 4.25
N ILE A 115 0.12 -16.02 3.45
CA ILE A 115 0.36 -17.08 2.46
C ILE A 115 0.71 -18.41 3.16
N LEU A 116 1.56 -18.38 4.19
CA LEU A 116 1.97 -19.57 4.94
C LEU A 116 0.81 -20.20 5.75
N GLN A 117 -0.13 -19.39 6.24
CA GLN A 117 -1.27 -19.86 7.05
C GLN A 117 -2.16 -20.88 6.30
N GLY A 118 -2.27 -20.78 4.98
CA GLY A 118 -3.21 -21.59 4.18
C GLY A 118 -4.68 -21.32 4.54
N LYS A 119 -5.62 -22.06 3.93
CA LYS A 119 -7.07 -21.80 4.06
C LYS A 119 -7.75 -22.33 5.34
N SER A 120 -7.07 -23.07 6.23
CA SER A 120 -7.80 -23.91 7.22
C SER A 120 -7.07 -24.14 8.55
N ASN A 121 -6.82 -23.10 9.33
CA ASN A 121 -6.29 -23.27 10.69
C ASN A 121 -7.02 -22.34 11.67
N HIS A 122 -7.96 -22.91 12.41
CA HIS A 122 -8.82 -22.23 13.39
C HIS A 122 -8.10 -21.74 14.66
N LYS A 123 -6.76 -21.73 14.67
CA LYS A 123 -5.94 -21.28 15.80
C LYS A 123 -5.19 -19.97 15.52
N PHE A 124 -5.36 -19.40 14.33
CA PHE A 124 -4.75 -18.11 14.02
C PHE A 124 -5.53 -16.97 14.66
N ILE A 125 -4.78 -15.97 15.10
CA ILE A 125 -5.35 -14.73 15.60
C ILE A 125 -5.85 -13.99 14.37
N ASP A 126 -7.16 -13.94 14.22
CA ASP A 126 -7.78 -13.17 13.17
C ASP A 126 -7.70 -11.68 13.53
N MET A 127 -7.38 -10.83 12.56
CA MET A 127 -7.29 -9.38 12.79
C MET A 127 -8.62 -8.79 13.27
N SER A 128 -9.73 -9.50 13.06
CA SER A 128 -11.08 -9.18 13.50
C SER A 128 -11.28 -9.21 15.03
N GLU A 129 -10.34 -9.74 15.82
CA GLU A 129 -10.43 -9.78 17.29
C GLU A 129 -10.25 -8.41 17.95
N SER A 130 -9.55 -7.46 17.31
CA SER A 130 -9.48 -6.09 17.82
C SER A 130 -10.55 -5.21 17.15
N PRO A 131 -11.35 -4.44 17.91
CA PRO A 131 -12.44 -3.63 17.35
C PRO A 131 -11.98 -2.66 16.26
N ILE A 132 -10.78 -2.09 16.42
CA ILE A 132 -10.19 -1.11 15.50
C ILE A 132 -9.91 -1.75 14.13
N MET A 133 -9.31 -2.94 14.12
CA MET A 133 -8.96 -3.66 12.90
C MET A 133 -10.19 -4.22 12.19
N ASN A 134 -11.19 -4.66 12.97
CA ASN A 134 -12.47 -5.08 12.41
C ASN A 134 -13.14 -3.94 11.64
N ILE A 135 -13.20 -2.73 12.20
CA ILE A 135 -13.76 -1.57 11.51
C ILE A 135 -12.93 -1.21 10.27
N TYR A 136 -11.60 -1.23 10.40
CA TYR A 136 -10.68 -0.89 9.31
C TYR A 136 -10.86 -1.79 8.07
N TYR A 137 -11.05 -3.10 8.26
CA TYR A 137 -11.18 -4.06 7.17
C TYR A 137 -12.63 -4.35 6.72
N THR A 138 -13.60 -4.27 7.63
CA THR A 138 -15.01 -4.53 7.28
C THR A 138 -15.61 -3.36 6.50
N ASN A 139 -15.18 -2.13 6.79
CA ASN A 139 -15.69 -0.94 6.12
C ASN A 139 -14.75 -0.50 4.99
N ARG A 140 -15.11 -0.82 3.74
CA ARG A 140 -14.37 -0.40 2.54
C ARG A 140 -14.14 1.11 2.46
N THR A 141 -15.08 1.92 2.94
CA THR A 141 -14.94 3.38 2.97
C THR A 141 -13.82 3.80 3.92
N VAL A 142 -13.73 3.19 5.10
CA VAL A 142 -12.65 3.48 6.06
C VAL A 142 -11.29 3.10 5.47
N LEU A 143 -11.17 1.90 4.91
CA LEU A 143 -9.93 1.44 4.26
C LEU A 143 -9.49 2.41 3.15
N PHE A 144 -10.41 2.74 2.24
CA PHE A 144 -10.13 3.65 1.14
C PHE A 144 -9.75 5.05 1.63
N SER A 145 -10.50 5.62 2.58
CA SER A 145 -10.20 6.94 3.14
C SER A 145 -8.85 6.99 3.85
N MET A 146 -8.45 5.91 4.54
CA MET A 146 -7.16 5.82 5.22
C MET A 146 -6.00 5.73 4.23
N CYS A 147 -6.15 4.93 3.16
CA CYS A 147 -5.15 4.86 2.09
C CYS A 147 -5.05 6.19 1.34
N ALA A 148 -6.19 6.72 0.88
CA ALA A 148 -6.24 7.99 0.16
C ALA A 148 -5.72 9.16 0.99
N GLY A 149 -6.05 9.22 2.29
CA GLY A 149 -5.57 10.27 3.19
C GLY A 149 -4.05 10.22 3.40
N ASN A 150 -3.47 9.03 3.51
CA ASN A 150 -2.02 8.87 3.59
C ASN A 150 -1.31 9.32 2.30
N GLU A 151 -1.81 8.90 1.13
CA GLU A 151 -1.23 9.36 -0.14
C GLU A 151 -1.40 10.86 -0.32
N CYS A 152 -2.55 11.40 0.10
CA CYS A 152 -2.83 12.83 0.07
C CYS A 152 -1.86 13.62 0.96
N PHE A 153 -1.48 13.10 2.13
CA PHE A 153 -0.50 13.73 3.01
C PHE A 153 0.87 13.87 2.32
N TYR A 154 1.42 12.77 1.80
CA TYR A 154 2.72 12.81 1.14
C TYR A 154 2.69 13.60 -0.18
N ALA A 155 1.64 13.45 -0.97
CA ALA A 155 1.47 14.19 -2.21
C ALA A 155 1.33 15.70 -1.97
N ALA A 156 0.59 16.11 -0.93
CA ALA A 156 0.46 17.51 -0.57
C ALA A 156 1.76 18.11 -0.05
N LEU A 157 2.53 17.37 0.77
CA LEU A 157 3.88 17.79 1.18
C LEU A 157 4.82 17.97 -0.02
N TYR A 158 4.70 17.10 -1.02
CA TYR A 158 5.49 17.16 -2.24
C TYR A 158 5.15 18.42 -3.04
N VAL A 159 3.87 18.66 -3.32
CA VAL A 159 3.44 19.86 -4.07
C VAL A 159 3.76 21.15 -3.29
N LEU A 160 3.62 21.12 -1.95
CA LEU A 160 3.91 22.26 -1.08
C LEU A 160 5.37 22.73 -1.18
N HIS A 161 6.31 21.83 -1.52
CA HIS A 161 7.71 22.18 -1.76
C HIS A 161 7.85 23.17 -2.93
N PHE A 162 7.06 22.98 -3.98
CA PHE A 162 7.15 23.76 -5.22
C PHE A 162 6.18 24.95 -5.26
N THR A 163 4.99 24.81 -4.67
CA THR A 163 3.97 25.86 -4.71
C THR A 163 3.06 25.83 -3.47
N GLN A 164 2.72 27.03 -2.99
CA GLN A 164 1.73 27.17 -1.92
C GLN A 164 0.29 26.99 -2.43
N GLY A 165 0.08 26.95 -3.74
CA GLY A 165 -1.26 26.82 -4.33
C GLY A 165 -2.16 28.04 -4.04
N PRO A 166 -3.46 27.94 -4.34
CA PRO A 166 -4.41 29.01 -4.07
C PRO A 166 -4.56 29.24 -2.55
N LEU A 167 -4.73 30.51 -2.17
CA LEU A 167 -5.01 30.90 -0.79
C LEU A 167 -6.51 30.75 -0.51
N ILE A 168 -6.86 29.95 0.48
CA ILE A 168 -8.22 29.76 0.98
C ILE A 168 -8.24 30.33 2.40
N PHE A 169 -9.05 31.35 2.64
CA PHE A 169 -9.11 32.08 3.93
C PHE A 169 -7.73 32.58 4.43
N GLY A 170 -6.84 32.96 3.51
CA GLY A 170 -5.48 33.43 3.83
C GLY A 170 -4.47 32.31 4.12
N LEU A 171 -4.86 31.03 4.03
CA LEU A 171 -4.00 29.88 4.20
C LEU A 171 -3.78 29.16 2.85
N SER A 172 -2.57 28.65 2.65
CA SER A 172 -2.24 27.80 1.50
C SER A 172 -3.12 26.54 1.49
N LEU A 173 -3.79 26.26 0.37
CA LEU A 173 -4.60 25.04 0.19
C LEU A 173 -3.82 23.77 0.56
N PHE A 174 -2.58 23.63 0.08
CA PHE A 174 -1.77 22.43 0.36
C PHE A 174 -1.38 22.32 1.84
N LYS A 175 -1.16 23.44 2.54
CA LYS A 175 -0.97 23.40 4.00
C LYS A 175 -2.21 22.90 4.74
N ILE A 176 -3.40 23.36 4.33
CA ILE A 176 -4.67 22.88 4.91
C ILE A 176 -4.79 21.37 4.67
N ILE A 177 -4.53 20.89 3.45
CA ILE A 177 -4.58 19.47 3.12
C ILE A 177 -3.59 18.68 3.99
N VAL A 178 -2.35 19.13 4.14
CA VAL A 178 -1.34 18.50 5.01
C VAL A 178 -1.86 18.39 6.44
N TYR A 179 -2.39 19.47 7.03
CA TYR A 179 -2.89 19.43 8.41
C TYR A 179 -4.11 18.51 8.58
N LEU A 180 -5.01 18.45 7.60
CA LEU A 180 -6.17 17.57 7.63
C LEU A 180 -5.81 16.09 7.44
N SER A 181 -4.79 15.80 6.62
CA SER A 181 -4.38 14.44 6.27
C SER A 181 -3.29 13.86 7.19
N ALA A 182 -2.53 14.69 7.91
CA ALA A 182 -1.49 14.25 8.82
C ALA A 182 -2.00 13.25 9.89
N PRO A 183 -3.14 13.48 10.58
CA PRO A 183 -3.67 12.51 11.54
C PRO A 183 -3.96 11.16 10.89
N VAL A 184 -4.44 11.16 9.63
CA VAL A 184 -4.72 9.93 8.88
C VAL A 184 -3.43 9.15 8.59
N ALA A 185 -2.37 9.84 8.16
CA ALA A 185 -1.07 9.22 7.95
C ALA A 185 -0.51 8.59 9.23
N PHE A 186 -0.56 9.30 10.36
CA PHE A 186 -0.12 8.76 11.66
C PHE A 186 -0.92 7.54 12.09
N VAL A 187 -2.25 7.59 11.99
CA VAL A 187 -3.12 6.46 12.35
C VAL A 187 -2.86 5.28 11.41
N LYS A 188 -2.65 5.49 10.10
CA LYS A 188 -2.31 4.43 9.16
C LYS A 188 -0.98 3.76 9.53
N SER A 189 0.07 4.54 9.84
CA SER A 189 1.35 3.99 10.29
C SER A 189 1.21 3.18 11.58
N ALA A 190 0.39 3.62 12.53
CA ALA A 190 0.11 2.87 13.76
C ALA A 190 -0.62 1.55 13.47
N ILE A 191 -1.58 1.54 12.54
CA ILE A 191 -2.27 0.32 12.08
C ILE A 191 -1.27 -0.64 11.41
N SER A 192 -0.34 -0.14 10.59
CA SER A 192 0.72 -0.98 10.01
C SER A 192 1.57 -1.67 11.08
N ILE A 193 1.93 -0.98 12.16
CA ILE A 193 2.63 -1.60 13.29
C ILE A 193 1.77 -2.70 13.94
N LEU A 194 0.46 -2.51 14.05
CA LEU A 194 -0.44 -3.55 14.55
C LEU A 194 -0.46 -4.77 13.62
N HIS A 195 -0.42 -4.59 12.28
CA HIS A 195 -0.24 -5.70 11.33
C HIS A 195 1.03 -6.48 11.60
N LEU A 196 2.14 -5.80 11.86
CA LEU A 196 3.40 -6.46 12.18
C LEU A 196 3.28 -7.32 13.43
N ILE A 197 2.70 -6.80 14.51
CA ILE A 197 2.52 -7.54 15.76
C ILE A 197 1.66 -8.79 15.54
N VAL A 198 0.54 -8.65 14.83
CA VAL A 198 -0.37 -9.76 14.54
C VAL A 198 0.32 -10.79 13.64
N ALA A 199 1.01 -10.35 12.59
CA ALA A 199 1.71 -11.24 11.67
C ALA A 199 2.82 -12.01 12.37
N CYS A 200 3.63 -11.37 13.22
CA CYS A 200 4.65 -12.05 14.01
C CYS A 200 4.06 -13.10 14.96
N ARG A 201 2.93 -12.81 15.61
CA ARG A 201 2.23 -13.79 16.46
C ARG A 201 1.73 -14.96 15.64
N ASN A 202 1.12 -14.69 14.50
CA ASN A 202 0.62 -15.72 13.60
C ASN A 202 1.73 -16.61 13.04
N LEU A 203 2.87 -16.03 12.67
CA LEU A 203 4.06 -16.78 12.26
C LEU A 203 4.59 -17.67 13.38
N SER A 204 4.64 -17.16 14.62
CA SER A 204 5.06 -17.96 15.77
C SER A 204 4.15 -19.18 16.02
N ILE A 205 2.85 -19.07 15.71
CA ILE A 205 1.90 -20.18 15.81
C ILE A 205 2.21 -21.24 14.74
N ILE A 206 2.56 -20.82 13.52
CA ILE A 206 3.01 -21.71 12.44
C ILE A 206 4.24 -22.50 12.91
N ASP A 207 5.29 -21.78 13.33
CA ASP A 207 6.53 -22.40 13.82
C ASP A 207 6.29 -23.39 14.96
N CYS A 208 5.46 -23.01 15.94
CA CYS A 208 5.14 -23.88 17.06
C CYS A 208 4.40 -25.16 16.61
N ASN A 209 3.52 -25.06 15.62
CA ASN A 209 2.78 -26.22 15.10
C ASN A 209 3.68 -27.14 14.28
N GLU A 210 4.54 -26.60 13.43
CA GLU A 210 5.51 -27.37 12.64
C GLU A 210 6.49 -28.12 13.54
N ARG A 211 7.02 -27.45 14.58
CA ARG A 211 7.91 -28.09 15.57
C ARG A 211 7.21 -29.22 16.34
N LYS A 212 5.93 -29.06 16.70
CA LYS A 212 5.14 -30.14 17.30
C LYS A 212 4.92 -31.32 16.34
N GLY A 213 4.77 -31.06 15.04
CA GLY A 213 4.64 -32.09 14.01
C GLY A 213 5.91 -32.91 13.82
N ILE A 214 7.07 -32.26 13.84
CA ILE A 214 8.39 -32.92 13.78
C ILE A 214 8.58 -33.87 14.96
N ASN A 215 8.27 -33.41 16.18
CA ASN A 215 8.41 -34.20 17.40
C ASN A 215 7.40 -35.37 17.52
N LYS A 216 6.46 -35.51 16.58
CA LYS A 216 5.44 -36.57 16.56
C LYS A 216 5.65 -37.64 15.50
N LYS A 217 6.66 -37.53 14.62
CA LYS A 217 6.99 -38.62 13.68
C LYS A 217 7.69 -39.74 14.46
N PRO A 218 7.11 -40.95 14.57
CA PRO A 218 7.85 -42.11 15.06
C PRO A 218 8.88 -42.54 14.02
N GLU A 219 10.02 -43.05 14.50
CA GLU A 219 11.08 -43.68 13.69
C GLU A 219 10.55 -44.84 12.85
#